data_AF-A0A353D8V4-F1
#
_entry.id   AF-A0A353D8V4-F1
#
_cell.length_a   1.000
_cell.length_b   1.000
_cell.length_c   1.000
_cell.angle_alpha   90.00
_cell.angle_beta   90.00
_cell.angle_gamma   90.00
#
_symmetry.space_group_name_H-M   'P 1'
#
loop_
_entity.id
_entity.type
_entity.pdbx_description
1 polymer ?
#
loop_
_entity_poly.entity_id
_entity_poly.type
_entity_poly.pdbx_seq_one_letter_code
_entity_poly.pdbx_strand_id
1 'polypeptide(L)'
;SPVARAAALGLLGPGTLAVHCVRLDDEDIRLLADSGTFVCLCPRSNAFITGGRAPWERLLAAGIPLCLGTDSLASNRDLNPWNEARYLLARFQGELGLEDVLAMLTVHPARALKMDHLLGTLEPGKAARFSVVPGDIEALTRRPHGPRKGA
;
A
#
# COMPACT_ATOMS: atom_id res chain seq x y z
N SER A 1 -17.19 13.75 -6.63
CA SER A 1 -16.75 12.41 -6.19
C SER A 1 -16.91 12.25 -4.67
N PRO A 2 -16.74 11.04 -4.10
CA PRO A 2 -16.60 10.86 -2.65
C PRO A 2 -15.42 11.65 -2.05
N VAL A 3 -14.31 11.80 -2.77
CA VAL A 3 -13.14 12.56 -2.32
C VAL A 3 -13.46 14.05 -2.20
N ALA A 4 -14.09 14.66 -3.21
CA ALA A 4 -14.52 16.06 -3.14
C ALA A 4 -15.50 16.31 -1.98
N ARG A 5 -16.40 15.36 -1.70
CA ARG A 5 -17.30 15.46 -0.55
C ARG A 5 -16.54 15.36 0.78
N ALA A 6 -15.58 14.46 0.90
CA ALA A 6 -14.73 14.35 2.09
C ALA A 6 -13.91 15.62 2.32
N ALA A 7 -13.39 16.23 1.24
CA ALA A 7 -12.67 17.50 1.30
C ALA A 7 -13.57 18.64 1.82
N ALA A 8 -14.77 18.78 1.26
CA ALA A 8 -15.74 19.80 1.69
C ALA A 8 -16.19 19.64 3.16
N LEU A 9 -16.08 18.43 3.72
CA LEU A 9 -16.38 18.14 5.12
C LEU A 9 -15.16 18.24 6.05
N GLY A 10 -13.98 18.61 5.53
CA GLY A 10 -12.74 18.68 6.31
C GLY A 10 -12.22 17.32 6.77
N LEU A 11 -12.56 16.24 6.05
CA LEU A 11 -12.17 14.87 6.41
C LEU A 11 -10.87 14.42 5.75
N LEU A 12 -10.30 15.19 4.82
CA LEU A 12 -9.01 14.90 4.22
C LEU A 12 -7.88 15.51 5.07
N GLY A 13 -6.73 14.86 5.10
CA GLY A 13 -5.58 15.31 5.88
C GLY A 13 -4.59 14.19 6.21
N PRO A 14 -3.47 14.51 6.89
CA PRO A 14 -2.45 13.53 7.26
C PRO A 14 -2.92 12.45 8.24
N GLY A 15 -4.10 12.62 8.86
CA GLY A 15 -4.73 11.61 9.72
C GLY A 15 -5.74 10.72 9.02
N THR A 16 -5.89 10.85 7.70
CA THR A 16 -6.89 10.13 6.90
C THR A 16 -6.21 9.10 6.02
N LEU A 17 -6.77 7.89 5.99
CA LEU A 17 -6.37 6.80 5.12
C LEU A 17 -7.49 6.49 4.12
N ALA A 18 -7.34 6.97 2.88
CA ALA A 18 -8.29 6.70 1.80
C ALA A 18 -8.00 5.32 1.19
N VAL A 19 -8.91 4.37 1.37
CA VAL A 19 -8.71 2.97 0.95
C VAL A 19 -9.27 2.73 -0.46
N HIS A 20 -8.61 1.84 -1.21
CA HIS A 20 -8.92 1.42 -2.59
C HIS A 20 -8.64 2.45 -3.67
N CYS A 21 -9.30 3.60 -3.65
CA CYS A 21 -9.11 4.70 -4.61
C CYS A 21 -9.12 4.26 -6.10
N VAL A 22 -9.96 3.28 -6.46
CA VAL A 22 -10.01 2.71 -7.83
C VAL A 22 -10.58 3.69 -8.86
N ARG A 23 -11.47 4.58 -8.43
CA ARG A 23 -12.17 5.54 -9.29
C ARG A 23 -11.87 6.95 -8.79
N LEU A 24 -10.83 7.55 -9.36
CA LEU A 24 -10.43 8.92 -9.11
C LEU A 24 -10.38 9.68 -10.44
N ASP A 25 -10.81 10.93 -10.41
CA ASP A 25 -10.51 11.91 -11.45
C ASP A 25 -9.29 12.76 -11.05
N ASP A 26 -8.94 13.73 -11.91
CA ASP A 26 -7.75 14.59 -11.72
C ASP A 26 -7.90 15.49 -10.49
N GLU A 27 -9.13 15.95 -10.22
CA GLU A 27 -9.44 16.80 -9.07
C GLU A 27 -9.34 16.00 -7.77
N ASP A 28 -9.79 14.74 -7.77
CA ASP A 28 -9.66 13.85 -6.62
C ASP A 28 -8.19 13.62 -6.24
N ILE A 29 -7.33 13.36 -7.23
CA ILE A 29 -5.89 13.18 -7.01
C ILE A 29 -5.29 14.46 -6.44
N ARG A 30 -5.65 15.62 -7.00
CA ARG A 30 -5.18 16.92 -6.50
C ARG A 30 -5.59 17.15 -5.04
N LEU A 31 -6.85 16.91 -4.69
CA LEU A 31 -7.34 17.07 -3.31
C LEU A 31 -6.63 16.13 -2.31
N LEU A 32 -6.37 14.88 -2.72
CA LEU A 32 -5.62 13.93 -1.89
C LEU A 32 -4.17 14.37 -1.69
N ALA A 33 -3.51 14.85 -2.74
CA ALA A 33 -2.15 15.37 -2.68
C ALA A 33 -2.05 16.63 -1.80
N ASP A 34 -2.88 17.64 -2.08
CA ASP A 34 -2.89 18.94 -1.38
C ASP A 34 -3.15 18.78 0.12
N SER A 35 -3.96 17.79 0.51
CA SER A 35 -4.28 17.51 1.91
C SER A 35 -3.23 16.65 2.62
N GLY A 36 -2.27 16.06 1.91
CA GLY A 36 -1.35 15.07 2.47
C GLY A 36 -2.05 13.80 2.97
N THR A 37 -3.21 13.46 2.38
CA THR A 37 -3.96 12.24 2.71
C THR A 37 -3.20 11.00 2.27
N PHE A 38 -3.15 9.98 3.13
CA PHE A 38 -2.56 8.70 2.75
C PHE A 38 -3.55 7.87 1.93
N VAL A 39 -3.04 7.15 0.92
CA VAL A 39 -3.86 6.23 0.12
C VAL A 39 -3.42 4.79 0.39
N CYS A 40 -4.34 3.95 0.88
CA CYS A 40 -4.12 2.51 1.03
C CYS A 40 -4.55 1.78 -0.25
N LEU A 41 -3.58 1.28 -0.99
CA LEU A 41 -3.80 0.43 -2.14
C LEU A 41 -4.06 -1.01 -1.68
N CYS A 42 -5.11 -1.63 -2.23
CA CYS A 42 -5.40 -3.06 -2.07
C CYS A 42 -5.39 -3.75 -3.46
N PRO A 43 -4.23 -3.87 -4.14
CA PRO A 43 -4.16 -4.25 -5.55
C PRO A 43 -4.87 -5.56 -5.90
N ARG A 44 -4.65 -6.63 -5.11
CA ARG A 44 -5.24 -7.95 -5.40
C ARG A 44 -6.74 -7.98 -5.14
N SER A 45 -7.21 -7.34 -4.08
CA SER A 45 -8.64 -7.20 -3.79
C SER A 45 -9.36 -6.39 -4.88
N ASN A 46 -8.79 -5.25 -5.29
CA ASN A 46 -9.36 -4.43 -6.37
C ASN A 46 -9.52 -5.24 -7.67
N ALA A 47 -8.49 -6.01 -8.04
CA ALA A 47 -8.53 -6.88 -9.20
C ALA A 47 -9.56 -8.02 -9.05
N PHE A 48 -9.71 -8.59 -7.86
CA PHE A 48 -10.69 -9.65 -7.60
C PHE A 48 -12.14 -9.13 -7.68
N ILE A 49 -12.44 -8.01 -7.03
CA ILE A 49 -13.80 -7.48 -6.90
C ILE A 49 -14.26 -6.78 -8.18
N THR A 50 -13.40 -5.92 -8.74
CA THR A 50 -13.78 -5.00 -9.82
C THR A 50 -13.17 -5.35 -11.17
N GLY A 51 -12.16 -6.21 -11.20
CA GLY A 51 -11.30 -6.41 -12.37
C GLY A 51 -10.36 -5.22 -12.67
N GLY A 52 -10.46 -4.13 -11.91
CA GLY A 52 -9.71 -2.89 -12.11
C GLY A 52 -8.59 -2.66 -11.09
N ARG A 53 -7.92 -1.52 -11.24
CA ARG A 53 -6.89 -1.03 -10.31
C ARG A 53 -7.02 0.48 -10.11
N ALA A 54 -6.49 0.97 -8.98
CA ALA A 54 -6.28 2.39 -8.77
C ALA A 54 -5.23 2.95 -9.75
N PRO A 55 -5.23 4.27 -10.01
CA PRO A 55 -4.25 4.90 -10.89
C PRO A 55 -2.90 5.08 -10.18
N TRP A 56 -2.23 3.96 -9.86
CA TRP A 56 -1.03 3.90 -8.99
C TRP A 56 0.06 4.88 -9.41
N GLU A 57 0.38 4.92 -10.70
CA GLU A 57 1.44 5.75 -11.26
C GLU A 57 1.10 7.23 -11.11
N ARG A 58 -0.16 7.60 -11.31
CA ARG A 58 -0.62 8.99 -11.17
C ARG A 58 -0.62 9.43 -9.71
N LEU A 59 -0.99 8.53 -8.80
CA LEU A 59 -0.96 8.80 -7.36
C LEU A 59 0.48 9.00 -6.87
N LEU A 60 1.40 8.12 -7.30
CA LEU A 60 2.83 8.23 -6.97
C LEU A 60 3.42 9.53 -7.54
N ALA A 61 3.15 9.83 -8.81
CA ALA A 61 3.61 11.06 -9.47
C ALA A 61 3.07 12.35 -8.83
N ALA A 62 1.88 12.29 -8.22
CA ALA A 62 1.29 13.39 -7.48
C ALA A 62 1.90 13.57 -6.05
N GLY A 63 2.85 12.72 -5.65
CA GLY A 63 3.48 12.79 -4.33
C GLY A 63 2.57 12.33 -3.18
N ILE A 64 1.49 11.61 -3.48
CA ILE A 64 0.57 11.10 -2.46
C ILE A 64 1.28 9.96 -1.70
N PRO A 65 1.32 9.99 -0.36
CA PRO A 65 1.95 8.91 0.39
C PRO A 65 1.09 7.65 0.31
N LEU A 66 1.65 6.61 -0.33
CA LEU A 66 0.98 5.35 -0.57
C LEU A 66 1.25 4.33 0.53
N CYS A 67 0.24 3.55 0.88
CA CYS A 67 0.33 2.38 1.75
C CYS A 67 -0.15 1.14 0.98
N LEU A 68 0.27 -0.05 1.43
CA LEU A 68 -0.27 -1.33 0.92
C LEU A 68 -1.12 -2.03 1.98
N GLY A 69 -2.27 -2.53 1.56
CA GLY A 69 -3.21 -3.30 2.39
C GLY A 69 -3.70 -4.54 1.67
N THR A 70 -3.98 -5.60 2.43
CA THR A 70 -4.46 -6.88 1.87
C THR A 70 -5.97 -6.89 1.64
N ASP A 71 -6.69 -5.94 2.23
CA ASP A 71 -8.14 -6.02 2.45
C ASP A 71 -8.47 -7.31 3.24
N SER A 72 -9.40 -8.15 2.79
CA SER A 72 -9.88 -9.31 3.54
C SER A 72 -9.78 -10.62 2.76
N LEU A 73 -9.93 -11.75 3.45
CA LEU A 73 -10.01 -13.08 2.83
C LEU A 73 -11.28 -13.29 1.97
N ALA A 74 -12.25 -12.37 2.02
CA ALA A 74 -13.40 -12.40 1.12
C ALA A 74 -13.03 -11.99 -0.31
N SER A 75 -11.96 -11.21 -0.47
CA SER A 75 -11.48 -10.66 -1.74
C SER A 75 -10.02 -10.99 -2.02
N ASN A 76 -9.41 -11.80 -1.17
CA ASN A 76 -8.01 -12.16 -1.25
C ASN A 76 -7.75 -13.62 -0.81
N ARG A 77 -6.66 -14.22 -1.30
CA ARG A 77 -6.34 -15.64 -1.00
C ARG A 77 -5.51 -15.83 0.27
N ASP A 78 -4.91 -14.74 0.75
CA ASP A 78 -4.05 -14.69 1.92
C ASP A 78 -4.01 -13.25 2.42
N LEU A 79 -3.52 -13.05 3.65
CA LEU A 79 -3.30 -11.74 4.25
C LEU A 79 -1.80 -11.39 4.27
N ASN A 80 -1.07 -11.76 3.21
CA ASN A 80 0.35 -11.48 3.12
C ASN A 80 0.61 -10.18 2.33
N PRO A 81 1.04 -9.09 2.96
CA PRO A 81 1.24 -7.81 2.29
C PRO A 81 2.41 -7.85 1.28
N TRP A 82 3.35 -8.79 1.42
CA TRP A 82 4.38 -9.02 0.39
C TRP A 82 3.77 -9.47 -0.94
N ASN A 83 2.67 -10.23 -0.90
CA ASN A 83 1.98 -10.60 -2.13
C ASN A 83 1.26 -9.42 -2.79
N GLU A 84 0.85 -8.40 -2.02
CA GLU A 84 0.34 -7.14 -2.57
C GLU A 84 1.46 -6.35 -3.24
N ALA A 85 2.59 -6.19 -2.56
CA ALA A 85 3.78 -5.53 -3.09
C ALA A 85 4.25 -6.18 -4.40
N ARG A 86 4.35 -7.51 -4.41
CA ARG A 86 4.64 -8.32 -5.59
C ARG A 86 3.68 -8.08 -6.74
N TYR A 87 2.38 -8.04 -6.44
CA TYR A 87 1.36 -7.85 -7.44
C TYR A 87 1.44 -6.45 -8.06
N LEU A 88 1.67 -5.43 -7.21
CA LEU A 88 1.90 -4.05 -7.60
C LEU A 88 3.12 -3.93 -8.51
N LEU A 89 4.30 -4.37 -8.06
CA LEU A 89 5.56 -4.29 -8.81
C LEU A 89 5.48 -4.92 -10.19
N ALA A 90 4.88 -6.12 -10.29
CA ALA A 90 4.76 -6.82 -11.56
C ALA A 90 3.84 -6.14 -12.59
N ARG A 91 3.08 -5.12 -12.19
CA ARG A 91 2.07 -4.42 -13.03
C ARG A 91 2.27 -2.92 -13.07
N PHE A 92 3.15 -2.37 -12.23
CA PHE A 92 3.46 -0.96 -12.21
C PHE A 92 4.13 -0.57 -13.52
N GLN A 93 3.70 0.54 -14.10
CA GLN A 93 4.27 1.06 -15.34
C GLN A 93 5.23 2.20 -15.00
N GLY A 94 6.52 2.00 -15.27
CA GLY A 94 7.58 2.94 -14.88
C GLY A 94 8.43 2.40 -13.74
N GLU A 95 9.08 3.30 -13.01
CA GLU A 95 10.01 2.94 -11.94
C GLU A 95 9.30 2.92 -10.58
N LEU A 96 9.43 1.80 -9.87
CA LEU A 96 9.04 1.65 -8.48
C LEU A 96 10.06 0.75 -7.81
N GLY A 97 10.85 1.31 -6.89
CA GLY A 97 11.96 0.63 -6.25
C GLY A 97 11.56 -0.19 -5.02
N LEU A 98 12.51 -1.00 -4.53
CA LEU A 98 12.35 -1.71 -3.26
C LEU A 98 12.14 -0.74 -2.08
N GLU A 99 12.83 0.40 -2.08
CA GLU A 99 12.69 1.42 -1.04
C GLU A 99 11.27 2.01 -1.00
N ASP A 100 10.67 2.30 -2.15
CA ASP A 100 9.29 2.79 -2.23
C ASP A 100 8.32 1.77 -1.64
N VAL A 101 8.47 0.50 -2.04
CA VAL A 101 7.62 -0.60 -1.56
C VAL A 101 7.81 -0.84 -0.06
N LEU A 102 9.04 -0.77 0.45
CA LEU A 102 9.32 -0.87 1.88
C LEU A 102 8.64 0.29 2.62
N ALA A 103 8.76 1.53 2.11
CA ALA A 103 8.09 2.69 2.70
C ALA A 103 6.55 2.51 2.73
N MET A 104 5.95 1.97 1.66
CA MET A 104 4.51 1.65 1.60
C MET A 104 4.08 0.57 2.60
N LEU A 105 5.00 -0.27 3.07
CA LEU A 105 4.75 -1.36 4.02
C LEU A 105 5.14 -1.01 5.47
N THR A 106 5.99 -0.01 5.68
CA THR A 106 6.53 0.32 7.00
C THR A 106 6.31 1.78 7.39
N VAL A 107 7.03 2.71 6.76
CA VAL A 107 7.09 4.12 7.16
C VAL A 107 5.75 4.83 6.93
N HIS A 108 5.15 4.68 5.75
CA HIS A 108 3.89 5.32 5.40
C HIS A 108 2.72 4.85 6.27
N PRO A 109 2.45 3.55 6.44
CA PRO A 109 1.35 3.10 7.29
C PRO A 109 1.58 3.45 8.77
N ALA A 110 2.83 3.46 9.26
CA ALA A 110 3.11 3.93 10.62
C ALA A 110 2.71 5.40 10.80
N ARG A 111 3.04 6.28 9.83
CA ARG A 111 2.63 7.70 9.86
C ARG A 111 1.11 7.86 9.71
N ALA A 112 0.50 7.15 8.77
CA ALA A 112 -0.95 7.20 8.52
C ALA A 112 -1.76 6.82 9.77
N LEU A 113 -1.26 5.83 10.54
CA LEU A 113 -1.89 5.35 11.77
C LEU A 113 -1.43 6.12 13.02
N LYS A 114 -0.60 7.17 12.87
CA LYS A 114 -0.01 7.96 13.98
C LYS A 114 0.79 7.12 14.97
N MET A 115 1.46 6.08 14.46
CA MET A 115 2.29 5.14 15.20
C MET A 115 3.78 5.27 14.85
N ASP A 116 4.18 6.27 14.08
CA ASP A 116 5.56 6.50 13.62
C ASP A 116 6.53 6.85 14.76
N HIS A 117 6.02 7.27 15.93
CA HIS A 117 6.79 7.38 17.17
C HIS A 117 7.19 6.02 17.77
N LEU A 118 6.54 4.92 17.37
CA LEU A 118 6.80 3.56 17.86
C LEU A 118 7.24 2.58 16.77
N LEU A 119 6.79 2.77 15.52
CA LEU A 119 6.91 1.80 14.42
C LEU A 119 7.44 2.48 13.14
N GLY A 120 7.66 1.67 12.11
CA GLY A 120 7.99 2.12 10.75
C GLY A 120 9.49 2.20 10.45
N THR A 121 10.33 2.47 11.46
CA THR A 121 11.79 2.52 11.33
C THR A 121 12.48 1.81 12.51
N LEU A 122 13.75 1.42 12.31
CA LEU A 122 14.60 0.85 13.34
C LEU A 122 15.52 1.93 13.90
N GLU A 123 15.03 2.60 14.95
CA GLU A 123 15.70 3.72 15.60
C GLU A 123 15.71 3.52 17.13
N PRO A 124 16.74 4.01 17.85
CA PRO A 124 16.73 4.03 19.30
C PRO A 124 15.45 4.67 19.85
N GLY A 125 14.81 4.00 20.82
CA GLY A 125 13.56 4.45 21.44
C GLY A 125 12.27 3.96 20.78
N LYS A 126 12.32 3.43 19.55
CA LYS A 126 11.17 2.79 18.89
C LYS A 126 11.05 1.31 19.27
N ALA A 127 9.88 0.72 19.00
CA ALA A 127 9.66 -0.68 19.27
C ALA A 127 10.51 -1.57 18.33
N ALA A 128 11.11 -2.62 18.88
CA ALA A 128 11.87 -3.61 18.11
C ALA A 128 10.93 -4.55 17.32
N ARG A 129 10.22 -4.00 16.33
CA ARG A 129 9.32 -4.71 15.43
C ARG A 129 9.95 -4.78 14.04
N PHE A 130 10.54 -5.92 13.72
CA PHE A 130 11.17 -6.16 12.45
C PHE A 130 10.87 -7.57 11.93
N SER A 131 11.06 -7.75 10.64
CA SER A 131 11.05 -9.05 9.99
C SER A 131 12.30 -9.15 9.13
N VAL A 132 12.87 -10.35 9.05
CA VAL A 132 14.01 -10.62 8.18
C VAL A 132 13.46 -11.14 6.86
N VAL A 133 13.85 -10.48 5.77
CA VAL A 133 13.45 -10.85 4.41
C VAL A 133 14.68 -11.16 3.56
N PRO A 134 14.56 -12.02 2.54
CA PRO A 134 15.57 -12.16 1.50
C PRO A 134 15.96 -10.80 0.89
N GLY A 135 17.22 -10.64 0.50
CA GLY A 135 17.77 -9.37 0.00
C GLY A 135 17.27 -8.93 -1.38
N ASP A 136 16.34 -9.66 -1.97
CA ASP A 136 15.71 -9.33 -3.25
C ASP A 136 14.22 -9.66 -3.21
N ILE A 137 13.43 -8.79 -3.83
CA ILE A 137 11.99 -8.95 -3.97
C ILE A 137 11.66 -10.26 -4.69
N GLU A 138 12.40 -10.67 -5.74
CA GLU A 138 12.16 -11.93 -6.45
C GLU A 138 12.34 -13.15 -5.54
N ALA A 139 13.25 -13.09 -4.57
CA ALA A 139 13.43 -14.17 -3.61
C ALA A 139 12.24 -14.29 -2.63
N LEU A 140 11.59 -13.17 -2.26
CA LEU A 140 10.33 -13.16 -1.49
C LEU A 140 9.15 -13.73 -2.28
N THR A 141 9.27 -13.75 -3.60
CA THR A 141 8.17 -14.09 -4.51
C THR A 141 7.96 -15.56 -4.77
N ARG A 142 9.02 -16.37 -4.58
CA ARG A 142 8.97 -17.80 -4.84
C ARG A 142 8.04 -18.44 -3.82
N ARG A 143 7.02 -19.17 -4.29
CA ARG A 143 6.17 -19.95 -3.38
C ARG A 143 7.08 -20.86 -2.56
N PRO A 144 6.85 -21.03 -1.24
CA PRO A 144 7.47 -22.14 -0.53
C PRO A 144 7.14 -23.40 -1.33
N HIS A 145 8.15 -24.25 -1.57
CA HIS A 145 7.94 -25.54 -2.21
C HIS A 145 6.73 -26.20 -1.55
N GLY A 146 5.73 -26.56 -2.36
CA GLY A 146 4.59 -27.35 -1.88
C GLY A 146 5.09 -28.63 -1.21
N PRO A 147 4.24 -29.32 -0.43
CA PRO A 147 4.65 -30.52 0.31
C PRO A 147 5.38 -31.47 -0.64
N ARG A 148 6.59 -31.88 -0.27
CA ARG A 148 7.32 -32.92 -1.02
C ARG A 148 6.41 -34.14 -1.04
N LYS A 149 5.89 -34.50 -2.21
CA LYS A 149 5.24 -35.80 -2.39
C LYS A 149 6.32 -36.87 -2.20
N GLY A 150 6.09 -37.77 -1.24
CA GLY A 150 6.79 -39.06 -1.13
C GLY A 150 8.05 -39.03 -0.26
N ALA A 151 7.90 -39.45 0.99
CA ALA A 151 8.75 -40.49 1.57
C ALA A 151 7.92 -41.78 1.60
#